data_AF-A0A4P5Z284-F1
#
_entry.id   AF-A0A4P5Z284-F1
#
_cell.length_a   1.000
_cell.length_b   1.000
_cell.length_c   1.000
_cell.angle_alpha   90.00
_cell.angle_beta   90.00
_cell.angle_gamma   90.00
#
_symmetry.space_group_name_H-M   'P 1'
#
loop_
_entity.id
_entity.type
_entity.pdbx_description
1 polymer ?
#
loop_
_entity_poly.entity_id
_entity_poly.type
_entity_poly.pdbx_seq_one_letter_code
_entity_poly.pdbx_strand_id
1 'polypeptide(L)'
;MSALLKMLPMAAVAGVVALNSGSLKKTFNVVSKVQVAATSSTELEGIASALANDFVETQDLPVENLPTFLRENLREKSGPNSRDKAKDPWGTDYRLSVDAARNGFAILSAGPDKNWKTEDDLNYFCDLTGLAGKNAISSTLAARARTQAAKEGMGSTATATAGAFQPTSITPASRPTQSPEETKRKVLEFQMRRAAEGSPQAQYDMGIRYLEGDGVDRDPVKGRELLEKSAQGGHSDAVKKLQMFPAKPKPE
;
A
#
# COMPACT_ATOMS: atom_id res chain seq x y z
N MET A 1 -8.92 22.24 16.60
CA MET A 1 -9.33 22.29 15.19
C MET A 1 -9.07 23.69 14.63
N SER A 2 -7.87 23.97 14.12
CA SER A 2 -7.59 25.18 13.31
C SER A 2 -6.14 25.14 12.84
N ALA A 3 -5.93 24.68 11.61
CA ALA A 3 -4.69 24.91 10.85
C ALA A 3 -4.82 24.49 9.38
N LEU A 4 -5.82 23.69 8.99
CA LEU A 4 -5.94 23.18 7.62
C LEU A 4 -6.68 24.10 6.62
N LEU A 5 -6.84 25.40 6.95
CA LEU A 5 -7.56 26.36 6.10
C LEU A 5 -6.66 27.45 5.47
N LYS A 6 -5.34 27.23 5.39
CA LYS A 6 -4.38 28.27 4.93
C LYS A 6 -3.68 28.01 3.59
N MET A 7 -4.13 27.05 2.79
CA MET A 7 -3.62 26.89 1.41
C MET A 7 -4.75 26.87 0.38
N LEU A 8 -5.57 27.92 0.38
CA LEU A 8 -6.33 28.33 -0.81
C LEU A 8 -5.47 29.35 -1.56
N PRO A 9 -5.39 29.31 -2.91
CA PRO A 9 -4.69 30.34 -3.66
C PRO A 9 -5.37 31.70 -3.41
N MET A 10 -4.59 32.66 -2.89
CA MET A 10 -4.97 34.06 -2.83
C MET A 10 -5.07 34.59 -4.26
N ALA A 11 -6.29 34.64 -4.80
CA ALA A 11 -6.63 35.46 -5.95
C ALA A 11 -7.86 36.32 -5.61
N ALA A 12 -7.54 37.56 -5.25
CA ALA A 12 -8.30 38.79 -5.42
C ALA A 12 -9.73 38.94 -4.83
N VAL A 13 -9.79 39.90 -3.91
CA VAL A 13 -10.92 40.76 -3.57
C VAL A 13 -11.52 41.44 -4.81
N ALA A 14 -12.82 41.75 -4.74
CA ALA A 14 -13.66 42.54 -5.65
C ALA A 14 -14.38 41.77 -6.77
N GLY A 15 -15.52 41.19 -6.40
CA GLY A 15 -16.54 40.71 -7.33
C GLY A 15 -17.44 39.72 -6.61
N VAL A 16 -18.67 40.12 -6.28
CA VAL A 16 -19.73 39.18 -5.90
C VAL A 16 -20.05 38.36 -7.15
N VAL A 17 -19.20 37.39 -7.48
CA VAL A 17 -19.50 36.37 -8.48
C VAL A 17 -20.46 35.42 -7.79
N ALA A 18 -21.72 35.47 -8.20
CA ALA A 18 -22.73 34.50 -7.80
C ALA A 18 -22.25 33.11 -8.21
N LEU A 19 -21.56 32.42 -7.29
CA LEU A 19 -21.22 31.02 -7.43
C LEU A 19 -22.53 30.23 -7.41
N ASN A 20 -23.03 29.89 -8.59
CA ASN A 20 -24.14 28.96 -8.72
C ASN A 20 -23.74 27.62 -8.07
N SER A 21 -24.67 27.04 -7.30
CA SER A 21 -24.55 25.74 -6.64
C SER A 21 -23.97 24.62 -7.53
N GLY A 22 -24.17 24.69 -8.84
CA GLY A 22 -23.59 23.76 -9.82
C GLY A 22 -22.07 23.81 -9.93
N SER A 23 -21.47 25.01 -9.91
CA SER A 23 -20.01 25.18 -9.97
C SER A 23 -19.35 24.73 -8.66
N LEU A 24 -19.96 25.07 -7.52
CA LEU A 24 -19.53 24.61 -6.19
C LEU A 24 -19.60 23.07 -6.07
N LYS A 25 -20.67 22.45 -6.57
CA LYS A 25 -20.79 20.97 -6.61
C LYS A 25 -19.71 20.33 -7.46
N LYS A 26 -19.38 20.91 -8.62
CA LYS A 26 -18.28 20.41 -9.48
C LYS A 26 -16.93 20.55 -8.79
N THR A 27 -16.60 21.71 -8.23
CA THR A 27 -15.34 21.95 -7.53
C THR A 27 -15.20 21.04 -6.31
N PHE A 28 -16.26 20.88 -5.51
CA PHE A 28 -16.26 19.99 -4.36
C PHE A 28 -16.05 18.53 -4.76
N ASN A 29 -16.70 18.08 -5.84
CA ASN A 29 -16.56 16.71 -6.35
C ASN A 29 -15.14 16.42 -6.87
N VAL A 30 -14.50 17.41 -7.50
CA VAL A 30 -13.09 17.30 -7.91
C VAL A 30 -12.18 17.19 -6.70
N VAL A 31 -12.33 18.08 -5.71
CA VAL A 31 -11.52 18.04 -4.47
C VAL A 31 -11.71 16.73 -3.72
N SER A 32 -12.94 16.21 -3.64
CA SER A 32 -13.19 14.91 -2.99
C SER A 32 -12.54 13.75 -3.75
N LYS A 33 -12.57 13.74 -5.08
CA LYS A 33 -11.91 12.69 -5.87
C LYS A 33 -10.40 12.72 -5.70
N VAL A 34 -9.80 13.90 -5.66
CA VAL A 34 -8.35 14.07 -5.42
C VAL A 34 -7.97 13.56 -4.03
N GLN A 35 -8.75 13.89 -3.00
CA GLN A 35 -8.51 13.39 -1.65
C GLN A 35 -8.63 11.87 -1.55
N VAL A 36 -9.64 11.28 -2.22
CA VAL A 36 -9.82 9.83 -2.24
C VAL A 36 -8.68 9.17 -3.00
N ALA A 37 -8.24 9.70 -4.14
CA ALA A 37 -7.11 9.17 -4.89
C ALA A 37 -5.79 9.21 -4.09
N ALA A 38 -5.53 10.29 -3.34
CA ALA A 38 -4.40 10.36 -2.42
C ALA A 38 -4.48 9.27 -1.33
N THR A 39 -5.68 9.08 -0.77
CA THR A 39 -5.94 8.01 0.23
C THR A 39 -5.72 6.61 -0.39
N SER A 40 -6.21 6.39 -1.61
CA SER A 40 -5.99 5.13 -2.35
C SER A 40 -4.51 4.86 -2.58
N SER A 41 -3.72 5.89 -2.91
CA SER A 41 -2.28 5.74 -3.10
C SER A 41 -1.57 5.26 -1.82
N THR A 42 -1.94 5.83 -0.66
CA THR A 42 -1.40 5.39 0.64
C THR A 42 -1.87 3.97 0.98
N GLU A 43 -3.11 3.60 0.66
CA GLU A 43 -3.62 2.25 0.87
C GLU A 43 -2.91 1.21 -0.01
N LEU A 44 -2.69 1.50 -1.30
CA LEU A 44 -1.94 0.62 -2.21
C LEU A 44 -0.52 0.36 -1.69
N GLU A 45 0.12 1.39 -1.15
CA GLU A 45 1.44 1.26 -0.53
C GLU A 45 1.43 0.41 0.76
N GLY A 46 0.39 0.58 1.59
CA GLY A 46 0.17 -0.26 2.77
C GLY A 46 0.00 -1.74 2.41
N ILE A 47 -0.82 -2.01 1.40
CA ILE A 47 -1.02 -3.36 0.84
C ILE A 47 0.30 -3.92 0.33
N ALA A 48 1.04 -3.15 -0.46
CA ALA A 48 2.33 -3.57 -1.00
C ALA A 48 3.34 -3.88 0.11
N SER A 49 3.37 -3.09 1.18
CA SER A 49 4.24 -3.33 2.33
C SER A 49 3.86 -4.62 3.07
N ALA A 50 2.57 -4.88 3.26
CA ALA A 50 2.10 -6.12 3.89
C ALA A 50 2.46 -7.36 3.07
N LEU A 51 2.27 -7.31 1.75
CA LEU A 51 2.64 -8.39 0.83
C LEU A 51 4.16 -8.59 0.78
N ALA A 52 4.94 -7.51 0.77
CA ALA A 52 6.39 -7.59 0.77
C ALA A 52 6.92 -8.24 2.06
N ASN A 53 6.31 -7.94 3.21
CA ASN A 53 6.66 -8.57 4.49
C ASN A 53 6.34 -10.07 4.48
N ASP A 54 5.13 -10.46 4.05
CA ASP A 54 4.74 -11.88 3.92
C ASP A 54 5.67 -12.63 2.96
N PHE A 55 6.01 -12.00 1.84
CA PHE A 55 6.91 -12.56 0.83
C PHE A 55 8.29 -12.94 1.39
N VAL A 56 8.83 -12.19 2.36
CA VAL A 56 10.13 -12.55 2.97
C VAL A 56 10.07 -13.94 3.58
N GLU A 57 8.94 -14.29 4.18
CA GLU A 57 8.72 -15.58 4.85
C GLU A 57 8.27 -16.67 3.87
N THR A 58 7.29 -16.36 3.03
CA THR A 58 6.61 -17.33 2.17
C THR A 58 7.32 -17.56 0.84
N GLN A 59 8.10 -16.58 0.38
CA GLN A 59 8.66 -16.50 -0.98
C GLN A 59 7.59 -16.70 -2.06
N ASP A 60 6.34 -16.34 -1.75
CA ASP A 60 5.20 -16.47 -2.63
C ASP A 60 4.29 -15.25 -2.51
N LEU A 61 3.41 -15.06 -3.50
CA LEU A 61 2.38 -14.02 -3.44
C LEU A 61 0.99 -14.65 -3.60
N PRO A 62 -0.04 -14.13 -2.89
CA PRO A 62 -1.40 -14.64 -2.93
C PRO A 62 -2.14 -14.17 -4.21
N VAL A 63 -1.62 -14.51 -5.39
CA VAL A 63 -2.16 -14.01 -6.68
C VAL A 63 -3.61 -14.47 -6.92
N GLU A 64 -4.01 -15.66 -6.48
CA GLU A 64 -5.38 -16.16 -6.64
C GLU A 64 -6.32 -15.77 -5.51
N ASN A 65 -5.79 -15.36 -4.36
CA ASN A 65 -6.54 -15.19 -3.11
C ASN A 65 -6.23 -13.85 -2.39
N LEU A 66 -5.82 -12.82 -3.14
CA LEU A 66 -5.51 -11.51 -2.61
C LEU A 66 -6.62 -10.96 -1.68
N PRO A 67 -7.93 -11.00 -2.01
CA PRO A 67 -8.96 -10.48 -1.12
C PRO A 67 -9.00 -11.17 0.25
N THR A 68 -8.67 -12.46 0.33
CA THR A 68 -8.59 -13.20 1.59
C THR A 68 -7.39 -12.72 2.40
N PHE A 69 -6.22 -12.67 1.75
CA PHE A 69 -5.00 -12.16 2.37
C PHE A 69 -5.19 -10.75 2.96
N LEU A 70 -5.84 -9.84 2.22
CA LEU A 70 -6.07 -8.47 2.69
C LEU A 70 -6.99 -8.41 3.91
N ARG A 71 -8.05 -9.22 3.97
CA ARG A 71 -8.95 -9.27 5.14
C ARG A 71 -8.27 -9.83 6.39
N GLU A 72 -7.34 -10.75 6.21
CA GLU A 72 -6.58 -11.35 7.31
C GLU A 72 -5.49 -10.42 7.83
N ASN A 73 -4.78 -9.72 6.93
CA ASN A 73 -3.56 -8.99 7.26
C ASN A 73 -3.75 -7.48 7.43
N LEU A 74 -4.77 -6.86 6.84
CA LEU A 74 -5.01 -5.41 6.93
C LEU A 74 -6.15 -5.06 7.92
N ARG A 75 -6.22 -5.78 9.04
CA ARG A 75 -7.23 -5.57 10.08
C ARG A 75 -7.16 -4.17 10.69
N GLU A 76 -8.02 -3.26 10.24
CA GLU A 76 -8.57 -2.23 11.12
C GLU A 76 -9.49 -2.90 12.15
N LYS A 77 -9.50 -2.44 13.40
CA LYS A 77 -10.53 -2.83 14.37
C LYS A 77 -11.91 -2.47 13.80
N SER A 78 -12.62 -3.46 13.27
CA SER A 78 -13.90 -3.30 12.59
C SER A 78 -14.95 -2.74 13.56
N GLY A 79 -15.50 -1.57 13.23
CA GLY A 79 -16.79 -1.13 13.73
C GLY A 79 -17.89 -1.58 12.76
N PRO A 80 -19.19 -1.48 13.15
CA PRO A 80 -20.32 -1.89 12.31
C PRO A 80 -20.41 -1.17 10.95
N ASN A 81 -19.66 -0.09 10.76
CA ASN A 81 -19.62 0.72 9.53
C ASN A 81 -18.23 0.78 8.86
N SER A 82 -17.31 -0.13 9.20
CA SER A 82 -15.97 -0.15 8.57
C SER A 82 -16.03 -0.64 7.13
N ARG A 83 -15.35 0.07 6.21
CA ARG A 83 -15.21 -0.31 4.80
C ARG A 83 -14.42 -1.62 4.67
N ASP A 84 -14.79 -2.47 3.72
CA ASP A 84 -14.00 -3.66 3.37
C ASP A 84 -12.67 -3.24 2.73
N LYS A 85 -11.56 -3.42 3.46
CA LYS A 85 -10.20 -3.04 3.04
C LYS A 85 -9.62 -3.98 1.97
N ALA A 86 -10.27 -5.10 1.66
CA ALA A 86 -9.93 -5.90 0.48
C ALA A 86 -10.38 -5.26 -0.83
N LYS A 87 -11.20 -4.20 -0.74
CA LYS A 87 -11.66 -3.40 -1.87
C LYS A 87 -11.01 -2.04 -1.84
N ASP A 88 -10.89 -1.42 -3.01
CA ASP A 88 -10.49 -0.03 -3.14
C ASP A 88 -11.58 0.93 -2.62
N PRO A 89 -11.26 2.23 -2.44
CA PRO A 89 -12.23 3.20 -1.91
C PRO A 89 -13.52 3.33 -2.73
N TRP A 90 -13.55 2.80 -3.95
CA TRP A 90 -14.72 2.80 -4.84
C TRP A 90 -15.47 1.46 -4.85
N GLY A 91 -14.97 0.45 -4.13
CA GLY A 91 -15.63 -0.84 -3.91
C GLY A 91 -15.23 -1.93 -4.90
N THR A 92 -14.20 -1.71 -5.70
CA THR A 92 -13.65 -2.72 -6.61
C THR A 92 -12.58 -3.53 -5.89
N ASP A 93 -12.50 -4.85 -6.13
CA ASP A 93 -11.43 -5.66 -5.56
C ASP A 93 -10.08 -5.21 -6.12
N TYR A 94 -9.06 -5.09 -5.25
CA TYR A 94 -7.70 -4.86 -5.71
C TYR A 94 -7.22 -6.02 -6.59
N ARG A 95 -6.31 -5.73 -7.50
CA ARG A 95 -5.63 -6.76 -8.32
C ARG A 95 -4.14 -6.75 -8.06
N LEU A 96 -3.51 -7.91 -8.28
CA LEU A 96 -2.08 -8.11 -8.13
C LEU A 96 -1.48 -8.49 -9.48
N SER A 97 -0.47 -7.75 -9.91
CA SER A 97 0.36 -8.06 -11.07
C SER A 97 1.76 -8.41 -10.61
N VAL A 98 2.41 -9.39 -11.25
CA VAL A 98 3.79 -9.77 -10.96
C VAL A 98 4.64 -9.50 -12.19
N ASP A 99 5.77 -8.82 -11.98
CA ASP A 99 6.75 -8.51 -13.02
C ASP A 99 8.09 -9.14 -12.63
N ALA A 100 8.36 -10.32 -13.19
CA ALA A 100 9.61 -11.03 -12.95
C ALA A 100 10.82 -10.29 -13.54
N ALA A 101 10.64 -9.51 -14.61
CA ALA A 101 11.74 -8.77 -15.25
C ALA A 101 12.17 -7.56 -14.39
N ARG A 102 11.20 -6.90 -13.74
CA ARG A 102 11.45 -5.84 -12.76
C ARG A 102 11.65 -6.35 -11.34
N ASN A 103 11.68 -7.68 -11.14
CA ASN A 103 11.89 -8.34 -9.86
C ASN A 103 10.92 -7.84 -8.76
N GLY A 104 9.64 -7.74 -9.08
CA GLY A 104 8.66 -7.17 -8.16
C GLY A 104 7.22 -7.44 -8.55
N PHE A 105 6.32 -6.73 -7.89
CA PHE A 105 4.89 -6.83 -8.12
C PHE A 105 4.22 -5.47 -8.05
N ALA A 106 3.01 -5.35 -8.57
CA ALA A 106 2.19 -4.16 -8.48
C ALA A 106 0.80 -4.46 -7.92
N ILE A 107 0.31 -3.58 -7.07
CA ILE A 107 -1.09 -3.56 -6.62
C ILE A 107 -1.83 -2.55 -7.46
N LEU A 108 -3.02 -2.94 -7.93
CA LEU A 108 -3.83 -2.12 -8.83
C LEU A 108 -5.21 -1.87 -8.23
N SER A 109 -5.73 -0.67 -8.46
CA SER A 109 -7.12 -0.27 -8.20
C SER A 109 -7.73 0.25 -9.50
N ALA A 110 -9.01 -0.08 -9.73
CA ALA A 110 -9.78 0.33 -10.90
C ALA A 110 -10.23 1.79 -10.86
N GLY A 111 -9.83 2.54 -9.83
CA GLY A 111 -10.17 3.94 -9.72
C GLY A 111 -11.67 4.24 -9.53
N PRO A 112 -12.04 5.53 -9.59
CA PRO A 112 -13.41 6.00 -9.47
C PRO A 112 -14.43 5.40 -10.43
N ASP A 113 -14.04 5.07 -11.65
CA ASP A 113 -14.97 4.59 -12.68
C ASP A 113 -15.27 3.08 -12.57
N LYS A 114 -14.43 2.36 -11.79
CA LYS A 114 -14.51 0.92 -11.49
C LYS A 114 -14.31 0.01 -12.69
N ASN A 115 -13.87 0.56 -13.82
CA ASN A 115 -13.50 -0.18 -15.00
C ASN A 115 -11.99 -0.36 -15.00
N TRP A 116 -11.55 -1.48 -15.55
CA TRP A 116 -10.12 -1.73 -15.68
C TRP A 116 -9.65 -1.27 -17.06
N LYS A 117 -8.37 -0.87 -17.13
CA LYS A 117 -7.69 -0.39 -18.34
C LYS A 117 -8.19 0.99 -18.78
N THR A 118 -8.46 1.86 -17.81
CA THR A 118 -8.86 3.25 -18.01
C THR A 118 -7.79 4.19 -17.44
N GLU A 119 -7.90 5.48 -17.74
CA GLU A 119 -6.89 6.48 -17.33
C GLU A 119 -6.86 6.72 -15.82
N ASP A 120 -7.92 6.33 -15.09
CA ASP A 120 -8.03 6.51 -13.65
C ASP A 120 -7.54 5.31 -12.83
N ASP A 121 -7.11 4.24 -13.50
CA ASP A 121 -6.45 3.11 -12.86
C ASP A 121 -5.23 3.58 -12.04
N LEU A 122 -5.16 3.15 -10.79
CA LEU A 122 -4.04 3.43 -9.92
C LEU A 122 -3.20 2.16 -9.78
N ASN A 123 -1.87 2.32 -9.74
CA ASN A 123 -0.98 1.23 -9.40
C ASN A 123 0.14 1.66 -8.46
N TYR A 124 0.62 0.69 -7.70
CA TYR A 124 1.79 0.84 -6.85
C TYR A 124 2.75 -0.33 -7.09
N PHE A 125 3.95 -0.06 -7.60
CA PHE A 125 4.97 -1.08 -7.83
C PHE A 125 5.90 -1.22 -6.62
N CYS A 126 6.12 -2.46 -6.18
CA CYS A 126 7.05 -2.82 -5.14
C CYS A 126 8.20 -3.67 -5.70
N ASP A 127 9.42 -3.17 -5.55
CA ASP A 127 10.65 -3.87 -5.91
C ASP A 127 11.11 -4.79 -4.76
N LEU A 128 11.31 -6.07 -5.05
CA LEU A 128 11.75 -7.09 -4.10
C LEU A 128 13.28 -7.26 -4.04
N THR A 129 14.05 -6.56 -4.88
CA THR A 129 15.50 -6.73 -5.01
C THR A 129 16.22 -6.54 -3.68
N GLY A 130 15.83 -5.53 -2.92
CA GLY A 130 16.42 -5.27 -1.61
C GLY A 130 15.81 -6.09 -0.46
N LEU A 131 14.93 -7.05 -0.75
CA LEU A 131 14.30 -7.95 0.23
C LEU A 131 14.74 -9.40 0.03
N ALA A 132 14.68 -9.88 -1.20
CA ALA A 132 14.91 -11.27 -1.57
C ALA A 132 16.03 -11.44 -2.62
N GLY A 133 16.78 -10.37 -2.90
CA GLY A 133 17.85 -10.37 -3.91
C GLY A 133 17.31 -10.30 -5.34
N LYS A 134 18.21 -10.40 -6.31
CA LYS A 134 17.85 -10.44 -7.73
C LYS A 134 17.20 -11.80 -8.06
N ASN A 135 16.10 -11.79 -8.81
CA ASN A 135 15.30 -12.96 -9.18
C ASN A 135 14.50 -13.59 -8.02
N ALA A 136 13.93 -12.75 -7.15
CA ALA A 136 13.01 -13.15 -6.09
C ALA A 136 11.77 -13.88 -6.62
N ILE A 137 11.28 -13.50 -7.80
CA ILE A 137 10.08 -14.09 -8.40
C ILE A 137 10.43 -15.44 -9.04
N SER A 138 9.88 -16.53 -8.49
CA SER A 138 10.01 -17.86 -9.10
C SER A 138 9.25 -17.98 -10.43
N SER A 139 9.71 -18.87 -11.32
CA SER A 139 9.00 -19.15 -12.58
C SER A 139 7.59 -19.67 -12.35
N THR A 140 7.36 -20.41 -11.26
CA THR A 140 6.05 -20.92 -10.85
C THR A 140 5.12 -19.78 -10.45
N LEU A 141 5.59 -18.86 -9.59
CA LEU A 141 4.82 -17.68 -9.21
C LEU A 141 4.50 -16.82 -10.44
N ALA A 142 5.48 -16.59 -11.32
CA ALA A 142 5.26 -15.84 -12.56
C ALA A 142 4.24 -16.52 -13.49
N ALA A 143 4.19 -17.87 -13.55
CA ALA A 143 3.19 -18.60 -14.33
C ALA A 143 1.78 -18.48 -13.73
N ARG A 144 1.66 -18.60 -12.40
CA ARG A 144 0.40 -18.40 -11.67
C ARG A 144 -0.14 -17.00 -11.86
N ALA A 145 0.70 -15.98 -11.69
CA ALA A 145 0.33 -14.58 -11.88
C ALA A 145 -0.17 -14.30 -13.32
N ARG A 146 0.50 -14.84 -14.35
CA ARG A 146 0.04 -14.71 -15.74
C ARG A 146 -1.31 -15.38 -15.98
N THR A 147 -1.53 -16.55 -15.40
CA THR A 147 -2.79 -17.27 -15.50
C THR A 147 -3.92 -16.49 -14.84
N GLN A 148 -3.67 -15.91 -13.66
CA GLN A 148 -4.63 -15.09 -12.96
C GLN A 148 -4.95 -13.80 -13.72
N ALA A 149 -3.93 -13.11 -14.22
CA ALA A 149 -4.11 -11.90 -15.03
C ALA A 149 -4.95 -12.18 -16.29
N ALA A 150 -4.80 -13.36 -16.91
CA ALA A 150 -5.64 -13.77 -18.04
C ALA A 150 -7.11 -13.95 -17.64
N LYS A 151 -7.40 -14.56 -16.49
CA LYS A 151 -8.77 -14.70 -15.96
C LYS A 151 -9.41 -13.35 -15.65
N GLU A 152 -8.63 -12.39 -15.17
CA GLU A 152 -9.07 -11.04 -14.84
C GLU A 152 -9.15 -10.11 -16.06
N GLY A 153 -8.85 -10.62 -17.26
CA GLY A 153 -8.84 -9.86 -18.50
C GLY A 153 -7.70 -8.85 -18.60
N MET A 154 -6.66 -8.93 -17.76
CA MET A 154 -5.49 -8.03 -17.76
C MET A 154 -4.35 -8.47 -18.69
N GLY A 155 -4.46 -9.62 -19.35
CA GLY A 155 -3.44 -10.11 -20.27
C GLY A 155 -3.25 -9.21 -21.49
N SER A 156 -2.00 -8.86 -21.79
CA SER A 156 -1.58 -8.47 -23.14
C SER A 156 -1.61 -9.72 -24.04
N THR A 157 -2.13 -9.59 -25.26
CA THR A 157 -2.10 -10.65 -26.27
C THR A 157 -0.66 -10.94 -26.69
N ALA A 158 0.03 -11.81 -25.95
CA ALA A 158 1.19 -12.54 -26.45
C ALA A 158 0.78 -14.01 -26.59
N THR A 159 0.83 -14.47 -27.83
CA THR A 159 0.37 -15.75 -28.34
C THR A 159 0.88 -16.95 -27.53
N ALA A 160 -0.02 -17.91 -27.34
CA ALA A 160 0.14 -19.13 -26.55
C ALA A 160 1.20 -20.10 -27.09
N THR A 161 1.75 -20.89 -26.17
CA THR A 161 1.65 -22.36 -26.26
C THR A 161 1.24 -22.89 -24.90
N ALA A 162 -0.04 -23.22 -24.76
CA ALA A 162 -0.57 -23.91 -23.59
C ALA A 162 -0.19 -25.39 -23.65
N GLY A 163 0.90 -25.76 -22.98
CA GLY A 163 1.16 -27.15 -22.60
C GLY A 163 0.23 -27.52 -21.44
N ALA A 164 -0.46 -28.66 -21.55
CA ALA A 164 -1.37 -29.17 -20.54
C ALA A 164 -0.67 -29.27 -19.17
N PHE A 165 -1.05 -28.42 -18.23
CA PHE A 165 -0.59 -28.50 -16.85
C PHE A 165 -1.54 -29.43 -16.08
N GLN A 166 -1.07 -30.62 -15.72
CA GLN A 166 -1.75 -31.45 -14.73
C GLN A 166 -1.45 -30.91 -13.33
N PRO A 167 -2.43 -30.85 -12.41
CA PRO A 167 -2.17 -30.45 -11.04
C PRO A 167 -1.49 -31.61 -10.30
N THR A 168 -0.17 -31.75 -10.45
CA THR A 168 0.61 -32.57 -9.54
C THR A 168 0.64 -31.86 -8.19
N SER A 169 0.09 -32.55 -7.19
CA SER A 169 0.25 -32.30 -5.76
C SER A 169 1.54 -31.55 -5.44
N ILE A 170 1.40 -30.27 -5.10
CA ILE A 170 2.49 -29.44 -4.63
C ILE A 170 2.92 -29.95 -3.25
N THR A 171 4.00 -30.73 -3.24
CA THR A 171 4.92 -30.71 -2.11
C THR A 171 5.37 -29.25 -1.96
N PRO A 172 5.23 -28.61 -0.79
CA PRO A 172 5.69 -27.23 -0.62
C PRO A 172 7.16 -27.18 -1.02
N ALA A 173 7.47 -26.34 -2.00
CA ALA A 173 8.84 -26.01 -2.34
C ALA A 173 9.58 -25.68 -1.04
N SER A 174 10.73 -26.33 -0.86
CA SER A 174 11.54 -26.30 0.35
C SER A 174 11.49 -24.97 1.10
N ARG A 175 10.90 -25.00 2.30
CA ARG A 175 10.93 -23.88 3.27
C ARG A 175 12.35 -23.30 3.32
N PRO A 176 12.56 -21.99 3.06
CA PRO A 176 13.90 -21.43 3.17
C PRO A 176 14.41 -21.54 4.60
N THR A 177 15.69 -21.86 4.69
CA THR A 177 16.53 -22.00 5.89
C THR A 177 16.91 -20.67 6.53
N GLN A 178 16.07 -19.64 6.46
CA GLN A 178 16.37 -18.35 7.08
C GLN A 178 15.95 -18.39 8.55
N SER A 179 16.85 -18.02 9.44
CA SER A 179 16.50 -17.91 10.86
C SER A 179 15.45 -16.80 11.03
N PRO A 180 14.51 -16.92 12.00
CA PRO A 180 13.54 -15.85 12.28
C PRO A 180 14.18 -14.47 12.47
N GLU A 181 15.42 -14.42 12.96
CA GLU A 181 16.19 -13.19 13.12
C GLU A 181 16.66 -12.57 11.80
N GLU A 182 17.00 -13.37 10.80
CA GLU A 182 17.37 -12.86 9.47
C GLU A 182 16.16 -12.26 8.75
N THR A 183 15.01 -12.93 8.81
CA THR A 183 13.74 -12.43 8.28
C THR A 183 13.40 -11.07 8.88
N LYS A 184 13.43 -10.96 10.21
CA LYS A 184 13.17 -9.69 10.92
C LYS A 184 14.12 -8.58 10.47
N ARG A 185 15.41 -8.88 10.31
CA ARG A 185 16.41 -7.89 9.85
C ARG A 185 16.11 -7.40 8.43
N LYS A 186 15.79 -8.30 7.49
CA LYS A 186 15.45 -7.91 6.10
C LYS A 186 14.19 -7.06 6.04
N VAL A 187 13.15 -7.46 6.77
CA VAL A 187 11.91 -6.68 6.90
C VAL A 187 12.20 -5.29 7.47
N LEU A 188 13.03 -5.21 8.51
CA LEU A 188 13.42 -3.94 9.11
C LEU A 188 14.21 -3.04 8.14
N GLU A 189 15.22 -3.58 7.47
CA GLU A 189 16.03 -2.84 6.51
C GLU A 189 15.17 -2.31 5.34
N PHE A 190 14.24 -3.13 4.87
CA PHE A 190 13.27 -2.71 3.86
C PHE A 190 12.39 -1.57 4.37
N GLN A 191 11.79 -1.71 5.56
CA GLN A 191 10.96 -0.66 6.14
C GLN A 191 11.76 0.64 6.34
N MET A 192 13.03 0.57 6.75
CA MET A 192 13.91 1.73 6.86
C MET A 192 14.11 2.43 5.51
N ARG A 193 14.42 1.67 4.44
CA ARG A 193 14.60 2.22 3.09
C ARG A 193 13.33 2.91 2.62
N ARG A 194 12.19 2.26 2.79
CA ARG A 194 10.87 2.76 2.35
C ARG A 194 10.47 4.01 3.13
N ALA A 195 10.74 4.04 4.43
CA ALA A 195 10.52 5.22 5.25
C ALA A 195 11.38 6.41 4.80
N ALA A 196 12.63 6.15 4.39
CA ALA A 196 13.53 7.15 3.82
C ALA A 196 13.08 7.64 2.44
N GLU A 197 12.44 6.78 1.63
CA GLU A 197 11.81 7.13 0.35
C GLU A 197 10.52 7.97 0.51
N GLY A 198 10.05 8.20 1.73
CA GLY A 198 8.87 9.02 1.98
C GLY A 198 7.56 8.23 2.15
N SER A 199 7.62 6.90 2.17
CA SER A 199 6.47 6.01 2.37
C SER A 199 5.71 6.35 3.65
N PRO A 200 4.46 6.83 3.60
CA PRO A 200 3.71 7.16 4.81
C PRO A 200 3.46 5.91 5.66
N GLN A 201 3.22 4.75 5.04
CA GLN A 201 3.09 3.48 5.75
C GLN A 201 4.40 3.11 6.46
N ALA A 202 5.54 3.06 5.75
CA ALA A 202 6.78 2.63 6.37
C ALA A 202 7.29 3.64 7.42
N GLN A 203 7.00 4.93 7.24
CA GLN A 203 7.23 5.94 8.27
C GLN A 203 6.36 5.69 9.52
N TYR A 204 5.10 5.27 9.35
CA TYR A 204 4.28 4.86 10.48
C TYR A 204 4.88 3.66 11.20
N ASP A 205 5.20 2.59 10.47
CA ASP A 205 5.73 1.35 11.03
C ASP A 205 7.06 1.60 11.77
N MET A 206 7.99 2.34 11.16
CA MET A 206 9.24 2.74 11.81
C MET A 206 9.01 3.66 13.00
N GLY A 207 8.01 4.55 12.93
CA GLY A 207 7.61 5.41 14.04
C GLY A 207 7.19 4.60 15.26
N ILE A 208 6.38 3.55 15.06
CA ILE A 208 5.98 2.62 16.13
C ILE A 208 7.19 1.85 16.66
N ARG A 209 8.04 1.30 15.78
CA ARG A 209 9.25 0.57 16.18
C ARG A 209 10.18 1.41 17.05
N TYR A 210 10.41 2.68 16.71
CA TYR A 210 11.24 3.57 17.52
C TYR A 210 10.60 3.92 18.87
N LEU A 211 9.27 4.00 18.96
CA LEU A 211 8.57 4.22 20.23
C LEU A 211 8.68 3.01 21.18
N GLU A 212 8.64 1.81 20.60
CA GLU A 212 8.59 0.53 21.32
C GLU A 212 9.97 -0.11 21.53
N GLY A 213 10.96 0.26 20.71
CA GLY A 213 12.29 -0.38 20.69
C GLY A 213 12.30 -1.73 19.97
N ASP A 214 11.42 -1.95 18.99
CA ASP A 214 11.32 -3.23 18.27
C ASP A 214 12.29 -3.31 17.07
N GLY A 215 13.39 -4.04 17.27
CA GLY A 215 14.45 -4.21 16.28
C GLY A 215 15.35 -2.98 16.08
N VAL A 216 15.05 -1.88 16.77
CA VAL A 216 15.82 -0.63 16.78
C VAL A 216 15.94 -0.12 18.21
N ASP A 217 16.97 0.68 18.48
CA ASP A 217 17.07 1.37 19.76
C ASP A 217 15.87 2.30 19.95
N ARG A 218 15.28 2.26 21.15
CA ARG A 218 14.11 3.05 21.49
C ARG A 218 14.47 4.53 21.45
N ASP A 219 13.82 5.27 20.55
CA ASP A 219 13.97 6.71 20.37
C ASP A 219 12.59 7.33 20.17
N PRO A 220 11.93 7.76 21.26
CA PRO A 220 10.60 8.33 21.16
C PRO A 220 10.53 9.65 20.36
N VAL A 221 11.64 10.39 20.28
CA VAL A 221 11.71 11.65 19.52
C VAL A 221 11.66 11.32 18.04
N LYS A 222 12.55 10.45 17.57
CA LYS A 222 12.58 9.98 16.18
C LYS A 222 11.30 9.25 15.80
N GLY A 223 10.76 8.43 16.70
CA GLY A 223 9.49 7.73 16.49
C GLY A 223 8.34 8.71 16.24
N ARG A 224 8.26 9.77 17.04
CA ARG A 224 7.25 10.83 16.85
C ARG A 224 7.46 11.62 15.56
N GLU A 225 8.69 11.96 15.19
CA GLU A 225 8.99 12.64 13.92
C GLU A 225 8.55 11.83 12.69
N LEU A 226 8.77 10.51 12.72
CA LEU A 226 8.33 9.61 11.67
C LEU A 226 6.80 9.52 11.60
N LEU A 227 6.12 9.46 12.76
CA LEU A 227 4.66 9.55 12.80
C LEU A 227 4.13 10.87 12.25
N GLU A 228 4.80 12.00 12.51
CA GLU A 228 4.43 13.32 11.96
C GLU A 228 4.57 13.34 10.43
N LYS A 229 5.67 12.81 9.88
CA LYS A 229 5.86 12.68 8.43
C LYS A 229 4.81 11.77 7.80
N SER A 230 4.54 10.63 8.44
CA SER A 230 3.51 9.68 8.01
C SER A 230 2.12 10.32 7.98
N ALA A 231 1.76 11.09 9.02
CA ALA A 231 0.51 11.83 9.08
C ALA A 231 0.41 12.92 8.00
N GLN A 232 1.52 13.63 7.71
CA GLN A 232 1.59 14.59 6.60
C GLN A 232 1.41 13.91 5.24
N GLY A 233 1.89 12.67 5.10
CA GLY A 233 1.68 11.80 3.95
C GLY A 233 0.28 11.17 3.87
N GLY A 234 -0.65 11.55 4.75
CA GLY A 234 -2.04 11.10 4.70
C GLY A 234 -2.33 9.79 5.45
N HIS A 235 -1.38 9.22 6.18
CA HIS A 235 -1.60 7.98 6.93
C HIS A 235 -2.51 8.21 8.14
N SER A 236 -3.74 7.72 8.06
CA SER A 236 -4.78 7.99 9.07
C SER A 236 -4.44 7.45 10.46
N ASP A 237 -3.77 6.31 10.55
CA ASP A 237 -3.41 5.74 11.85
C ASP A 237 -2.24 6.47 12.51
N ALA A 238 -1.40 7.14 11.72
CA ALA A 238 -0.37 8.02 12.27
C ALA A 238 -1.01 9.25 12.93
N VAL A 239 -2.02 9.84 12.28
CA VAL A 239 -2.82 10.94 12.85
C VAL A 239 -3.46 10.52 14.17
N LYS A 240 -4.13 9.35 14.20
CA LYS A 240 -4.75 8.81 15.43
C LYS A 240 -3.69 8.57 16.52
N LYS A 241 -2.56 7.96 16.18
CA LYS A 241 -1.48 7.67 17.13
C LYS A 241 -0.93 8.97 17.73
N LEU A 242 -0.66 10.00 16.91
CA LEU A 242 -0.21 11.31 17.41
C LEU A 242 -1.22 11.98 18.35
N GLN A 243 -2.53 11.83 18.09
CA GLN A 243 -3.57 12.34 18.98
C GLN A 243 -3.58 11.63 20.34
N MET A 244 -3.30 10.32 20.35
CA MET A 244 -3.17 9.53 21.59
C MET A 244 -1.85 9.79 22.34
N PHE A 245 -0.82 10.30 21.65
CA PHE A 245 0.50 10.65 22.21
C PHE A 245 0.78 12.18 22.15
N PRO A 246 0.04 13.02 22.89
CA PRO A 246 0.06 14.47 22.70
C PRO A 246 1.33 15.19 23.18
N ALA A 247 2.31 14.52 23.81
CA ALA A 247 3.51 15.18 24.32
C ALA A 247 4.74 14.95 23.43
N LYS A 248 5.41 16.04 23.00
CA LYS A 248 6.82 15.96 22.63
C LYS A 248 7.60 15.56 23.88
N PRO A 249 8.46 14.53 23.84
CA PRO A 249 9.44 14.34 24.91
C PRO A 249 10.22 15.65 25.07
N LYS A 250 10.36 16.14 26.29
CA LYS A 250 11.25 17.28 26.53
C LYS A 250 12.67 16.81 26.17
N PRO A 251 13.46 17.60 25.42
CA PRO A 251 14.89 17.32 25.31
C PRO A 251 15.46 17.35 26.73
N GLU A 252 16.13 16.27 27.13
CA GLU A 252 16.93 16.19 28.35
C GLU A 252 18.16 17.11 28.26
#